data_AF-A0A133XQ56-F1
#
_entry.id   AF-A0A133XQ56-F1
#
_cell.length_a   1.000
_cell.length_b   1.000
_cell.length_c   1.000
_cell.angle_alpha   90.00
_cell.angle_beta   90.00
_cell.angle_gamma   90.00
#
_symmetry.space_group_name_H-M   'P 1'
#
loop_
_entity.id
_entity.type
_entity.pdbx_description
1 polymer ?
#
loop_
_entity_poly.entity_id
_entity_poly.type
_entity_poly.pdbx_seq_one_letter_code
_entity_poly.pdbx_strand_id
1 'polypeptide(L)'
;MKKSYKLLGLFWDRKPEASAVYELDAYDPDYLAITEQPSLFDLVEKKRRITLTELLNVNTHQAFETIIEKLKGCNSVAIVNDCHPRSRSRIHRDFFLHRLLQVIEALSSKLPESKVMLMPPWGEDNQICFLDLLM
;
A
#
# COMPACT_ATOMS: atom_id res chain seq x y z
N MET A 1 -32.97 15.39 5.79
CA MET A 1 -31.56 15.60 5.40
C MET A 1 -30.96 14.28 5.00
N LYS A 2 -30.53 14.12 3.74
CA LYS A 2 -29.80 12.91 3.31
C LYS A 2 -28.46 12.90 4.03
N LYS A 3 -28.25 11.94 4.95
CA LYS A 3 -26.93 11.71 5.55
C LYS A 3 -26.02 11.24 4.42
N SER A 4 -25.16 12.14 3.93
CA SER A 4 -24.09 11.76 3.02
C SER A 4 -23.25 10.72 3.74
N TYR A 5 -23.23 9.48 3.24
CA TYR A 5 -22.33 8.46 3.77
C TYR A 5 -20.91 8.99 3.61
N LYS A 6 -20.28 9.34 4.74
CA LYS A 6 -18.86 9.70 4.74
C LYS A 6 -18.12 8.38 4.62
N LEU A 7 -17.69 8.09 3.41
CA LEU A 7 -16.94 6.87 3.15
C LEU A 7 -15.60 7.01 3.89
N LEU A 8 -15.30 6.00 4.71
CA LEU A 8 -14.17 6.00 5.64
C LEU A 8 -12.88 5.70 4.86
N GLY A 9 -11.77 6.29 5.31
CA GLY A 9 -10.46 6.20 4.68
C GLY A 9 -10.01 7.49 3.96
N LEU A 10 -8.70 7.75 3.99
CA LEU A 10 -8.05 8.91 3.35
C LEU A 10 -8.01 8.80 1.82
N PHE A 11 -7.98 7.56 1.32
CA PHE A 11 -7.89 7.20 -0.10
C PHE A 11 -9.30 6.97 -0.66
N TRP A 12 -9.99 8.08 -0.95
CA TRP A 12 -11.34 8.10 -1.49
C TRP A 12 -11.38 8.82 -2.85
N ASP A 13 -12.55 8.80 -3.50
CA ASP A 13 -12.83 9.43 -4.79
C ASP A 13 -12.19 10.83 -4.93
N ARG A 14 -11.62 11.05 -6.12
CA ARG A 14 -10.93 12.28 -6.58
C ARG A 14 -9.51 12.48 -6.02
N LYS A 15 -8.93 11.48 -5.36
CA LYS A 15 -7.48 11.48 -5.14
C LYS A 15 -6.74 11.13 -6.42
N PRO A 16 -5.55 11.71 -6.65
CA PRO A 16 -4.68 11.30 -7.74
C PRO A 16 -4.38 9.80 -7.65
N GLU A 17 -4.32 9.16 -8.81
CA GLU A 17 -3.95 7.76 -8.98
C GLU A 17 -2.62 7.69 -9.70
N ALA A 18 -1.82 6.68 -9.36
CA ALA A 18 -0.56 6.48 -10.05
C ALA A 18 -0.86 6.04 -11.49
N SER A 19 -0.24 6.72 -12.45
CA SER A 19 -0.42 6.45 -13.89
C SER A 19 0.37 5.22 -14.37
N ALA A 20 1.26 4.68 -13.53
CA ALA A 20 2.17 3.61 -13.91
C ALA A 20 1.55 2.22 -13.72
N VAL A 21 1.94 1.30 -14.60
CA VAL A 21 1.72 -0.14 -14.39
C VAL A 21 2.69 -0.58 -13.31
N TYR A 22 2.17 -1.06 -12.18
CA TYR A 22 3.00 -1.62 -11.12
C TYR A 22 3.06 -3.13 -11.28
N GLU A 23 4.29 -3.63 -11.34
CA GLU A 23 4.57 -5.06 -11.28
C GLU A 23 4.56 -5.52 -9.83
N LEU A 24 4.14 -6.77 -9.64
CA LEU A 24 4.18 -7.42 -8.34
C LEU A 24 5.58 -8.02 -8.17
N ASP A 25 6.36 -7.45 -7.25
CA ASP A 25 7.64 -8.02 -6.86
C ASP A 25 7.41 -9.23 -5.94
N ALA A 26 8.29 -10.23 -6.05
CA ALA A 26 8.25 -11.40 -5.17
C ALA A 26 8.35 -10.97 -3.70
N TYR A 27 7.72 -11.74 -2.80
CA TYR A 27 7.81 -11.45 -1.37
C TYR A 27 9.26 -11.52 -0.89
N ASP A 28 9.75 -10.43 -0.32
CA ASP A 28 11.09 -10.33 0.28
C ASP A 28 10.97 -10.19 1.82
N PRO A 29 11.48 -11.18 2.60
CA PRO A 29 11.44 -11.14 4.06
C PRO A 29 12.32 -10.05 4.68
N ASP A 30 13.26 -9.46 3.93
CA ASP A 30 14.15 -8.41 4.44
C ASP A 30 13.41 -7.07 4.66
N TYR A 31 12.19 -6.93 4.13
CA TYR A 31 11.34 -5.79 4.42
C TYR A 31 10.70 -5.93 5.80
N LEU A 32 11.26 -5.23 6.78
CA LEU A 32 10.73 -5.19 8.14
C LEU A 32 9.43 -4.38 8.21
N ALA A 33 8.50 -4.74 9.10
CA ALA A 33 7.27 -3.96 9.24
C ALA A 33 7.57 -2.53 9.72
N ILE A 34 6.75 -1.55 9.31
CA ILE A 34 6.90 -0.14 9.73
C ILE A 34 6.83 0.06 11.26
N THR A 35 6.25 -0.88 11.99
CA THR A 35 6.15 -0.88 13.45
C THR A 35 7.41 -1.41 14.14
N GLU A 36 8.28 -2.10 13.41
CA GLU A 36 9.52 -2.66 13.95
C GLU A 36 10.57 -1.57 14.18
N GLN A 37 11.33 -1.73 15.26
CA GLN A 37 12.41 -0.81 15.60
C GLN A 37 13.56 -0.91 14.58
N PRO A 38 14.33 0.16 14.38
CA PRO A 38 15.54 0.11 13.58
C PRO A 38 16.48 -1.02 14.04
N SER A 39 17.03 -1.77 13.09
CA SER A 39 17.92 -2.89 13.35
C SER A 39 19.27 -2.69 12.66
N LEU A 40 20.27 -3.52 13.00
CA LEU A 40 21.58 -3.49 12.36
C LEU A 40 21.52 -3.76 10.85
N PHE A 41 20.46 -4.40 10.35
CA PHE A 41 20.26 -4.65 8.93
C PHE A 41 19.85 -3.41 8.15
N ASP A 42 19.37 -2.35 8.82
CA ASP A 42 19.03 -1.07 8.21
C ASP A 42 20.24 -0.21 7.85
N LEU A 43 21.45 -0.62 8.27
CA LEU A 43 22.68 0.15 8.07
C LEU A 43 23.12 0.22 6.60
N VAL A 44 22.69 -0.75 5.78
CA VAL A 44 23.03 -0.80 4.35
C VAL A 44 21.88 -0.27 3.52
N GLU A 45 20.68 -0.84 3.70
CA GLU A 45 19.44 -0.38 3.07
C GLU A 45 18.30 -0.46 4.07
N LYS A 46 17.67 0.66 4.39
CA LYS A 46 16.49 0.71 5.24
C LYS A 46 15.26 0.35 4.40
N LYS A 47 14.85 -0.91 4.46
CA LYS A 47 13.67 -1.47 3.76
C LYS A 47 12.51 -1.61 4.74
N ARG A 48 11.33 -1.10 4.38
CA ARG A 48 10.15 -1.21 5.24
C ARG A 48 8.92 -1.66 4.46
N ARG A 49 8.10 -2.49 5.09
CA ARG A 49 6.79 -2.87 4.56
C ARG A 49 5.64 -2.32 5.41
N ILE A 50 4.52 -2.09 4.73
CA ILE A 50 3.24 -1.76 5.34
C ILE A 50 2.14 -2.47 4.55
N THR A 51 1.10 -2.94 5.22
CA THR A 51 0.01 -3.62 4.54
C THR A 51 -0.94 -2.62 3.88
N LEU A 52 -1.56 -3.03 2.77
CA LEU A 52 -2.56 -2.22 2.09
C LEU A 52 -3.76 -1.97 3.02
N THR A 53 -4.18 -2.98 3.78
CA THR A 53 -5.26 -2.83 4.77
C THR A 53 -4.95 -1.77 5.82
N GLU A 54 -3.73 -1.73 6.36
CA GLU A 54 -3.31 -0.67 7.31
C GLU A 54 -3.43 0.71 6.68
N LEU A 55 -2.96 0.88 5.44
CA LEU A 55 -3.02 2.15 4.70
C LEU A 55 -4.47 2.58 4.42
N LEU A 56 -5.32 1.66 3.97
CA LEU A 56 -6.72 1.96 3.68
C LEU A 56 -7.55 2.26 4.93
N ASN A 57 -7.13 1.77 6.10
CA ASN A 57 -7.75 2.08 7.40
C ASN A 57 -7.36 3.46 7.96
N VAL A 58 -6.40 4.15 7.34
CA VAL A 58 -6.02 5.51 7.76
C VAL A 58 -7.15 6.49 7.43
N ASN A 59 -7.76 7.06 8.48
CA ASN A 59 -8.93 7.92 8.35
C ASN A 59 -8.62 9.43 8.36
N THR A 60 -7.40 9.81 8.71
CA THR A 60 -7.00 11.23 8.84
C THR A 60 -5.68 11.50 8.15
N HIS A 61 -5.51 12.72 7.66
CA HIS A 61 -4.24 13.14 7.06
C HIS A 61 -3.10 13.09 8.08
N GLN A 62 -3.34 13.46 9.33
CA GLN A 62 -2.33 13.41 10.40
C GLN A 62 -1.80 11.99 10.66
N ALA A 63 -2.69 10.99 10.66
CA ALA A 63 -2.27 9.59 10.80
C ALA A 63 -1.44 9.12 9.61
N PHE A 64 -1.78 9.57 8.40
CA PHE A 64 -0.96 9.30 7.22
C PHE A 64 0.41 9.98 7.27
N GLU A 65 0.48 11.26 7.66
CA GLU A 65 1.77 11.95 7.82
C GLU A 65 2.63 11.26 8.89
N THR A 66 2.03 10.69 9.94
CA THR A 66 2.76 9.88 10.93
C THR A 66 3.40 8.63 10.30
N ILE A 67 2.71 7.99 9.36
CA ILE A 67 3.26 6.87 8.57
C ILE A 67 4.40 7.37 7.69
N ILE A 68 4.21 8.49 6.98
CA ILE A 68 5.26 9.09 6.14
C ILE A 68 6.52 9.40 6.94
N GLU A 69 6.40 10.02 8.13
CA GLU A 69 7.56 10.31 8.97
C GLU A 69 8.34 9.05 9.37
N LYS A 70 7.67 7.93 9.63
CA LYS A 70 8.35 6.65 9.93
C LYS A 70 9.08 6.08 8.71
N LEU A 71 8.54 6.31 7.52
CA LEU A 71 9.08 5.84 6.25
C LEU A 71 10.16 6.76 5.68
N LYS A 72 10.30 7.99 6.17
CA LYS A 72 11.38 8.88 5.75
C LYS A 72 12.75 8.23 5.94
N GLY A 73 13.61 8.45 4.95
CA GLY A 73 14.95 7.87 4.88
C GLY A 73 14.98 6.36 4.60
N CYS A 74 13.85 5.72 4.29
CA CYS A 74 13.86 4.37 3.76
C CYS A 74 14.33 4.38 2.30
N ASN A 75 15.20 3.46 1.92
CA ASN A 75 15.63 3.29 0.52
C ASN A 75 14.48 2.70 -0.31
N SER A 76 13.71 1.80 0.29
CA SER A 76 12.56 1.18 -0.36
C SER A 76 11.43 0.92 0.62
N VAL A 77 10.21 1.09 0.12
CA VAL A 77 8.96 0.84 0.83
C VAL A 77 8.11 -0.15 0.04
N ALA A 78 7.82 -1.29 0.63
CA ALA A 78 6.91 -2.28 0.07
C ALA A 78 5.49 -2.10 0.62
N ILE A 79 4.52 -2.03 -0.29
CA ILE A 79 3.11 -2.15 0.04
C ILE A 79 2.74 -3.63 -0.14
N VAL A 80 2.42 -4.29 0.96
CA VAL A 80 1.96 -5.67 0.94
C VAL A 80 0.47 -5.67 0.64
N ASN A 81 0.07 -6.19 -0.53
CA ASN A 81 -1.36 -6.33 -0.82
C ASN A 81 -1.93 -7.57 -0.14
N ASP A 82 -2.48 -7.36 1.04
CA ASP A 82 -3.21 -8.32 1.85
C ASP A 82 -4.73 -8.29 1.64
N CYS A 83 -5.21 -7.49 0.67
CA CYS A 83 -6.62 -7.40 0.36
C CYS A 83 -7.06 -8.52 -0.58
N HIS A 84 -7.87 -9.44 -0.05
CA HIS A 84 -8.49 -10.53 -0.81
C HIS A 84 -10.00 -10.30 -0.97
N PRO A 85 -10.45 -9.58 -2.02
CA PRO A 85 -11.87 -9.43 -2.28
C PRO A 85 -12.52 -10.79 -2.55
N ARG A 86 -13.45 -11.20 -1.69
CA ARG A 86 -14.21 -12.46 -1.86
C ARG A 86 -15.13 -12.49 -3.08
N SER A 87 -15.33 -11.34 -3.71
CA SER A 87 -16.22 -11.17 -4.86
C SER A 87 -15.38 -11.09 -6.13
N ARG A 88 -15.75 -11.89 -7.14
CA ARG A 88 -15.22 -11.81 -8.50
C ARG A 88 -15.88 -10.72 -9.34
N SER A 89 -16.67 -9.82 -8.72
CA SER A 89 -17.30 -8.72 -9.42
C SER A 89 -16.24 -7.73 -9.92
N ARG A 90 -16.28 -7.42 -11.21
CA ARG A 90 -15.44 -6.39 -11.83
C ARG A 90 -15.51 -5.06 -11.09
N ILE A 91 -16.69 -4.67 -10.61
CA ILE A 91 -16.88 -3.42 -9.86
C ILE A 91 -16.03 -3.40 -8.58
N HIS A 92 -16.01 -4.52 -7.85
CA HIS A 92 -15.21 -4.60 -6.62
C HIS A 92 -13.72 -4.59 -6.96
N ARG A 93 -13.31 -5.31 -8.00
CA ARG A 93 -11.94 -5.32 -8.49
C ARG A 93 -11.45 -3.92 -8.84
N ASP A 94 -12.19 -3.22 -9.70
CA ASP A 94 -11.85 -1.88 -10.15
C ASP A 94 -11.78 -0.92 -8.95
N PHE A 95 -12.71 -1.02 -8.00
CA PHE A 95 -12.69 -0.25 -6.76
C PHE A 95 -11.42 -0.46 -5.92
N PHE A 96 -10.97 -1.71 -5.73
CA PHE A 96 -9.74 -2.00 -4.99
C PHE A 96 -8.50 -1.54 -5.75
N LEU A 97 -8.48 -1.70 -7.07
CA LEU A 97 -7.39 -1.23 -7.92
C LEU A 97 -7.23 0.29 -7.83
N HIS A 98 -8.31 1.06 -7.96
CA HIS A 98 -8.28 2.52 -7.82
C HIS A 98 -7.68 2.93 -6.46
N ARG A 99 -8.11 2.28 -5.38
CA ARG A 99 -7.59 2.55 -4.04
C ARG A 99 -6.12 2.22 -3.88
N LEU A 100 -5.67 1.10 -4.46
CA LEU A 100 -4.28 0.72 -4.48
C LEU A 100 -3.43 1.77 -5.21
N LEU A 101 -3.87 2.20 -6.40
CA LEU A 101 -3.18 3.23 -7.19
C LEU A 101 -3.13 4.59 -6.46
N GLN A 102 -4.17 4.96 -5.73
CA GLN A 102 -4.18 6.17 -4.89
C GLN A 102 -3.18 6.09 -3.73
N VAL A 103 -3.09 4.92 -3.08
CA VAL A 103 -2.11 4.67 -2.02
C VAL A 103 -0.69 4.79 -2.56
N ILE A 104 -0.42 4.17 -3.70
CA ILE A 104 0.90 4.18 -4.32
C ILE A 104 1.30 5.60 -4.72
N GLU A 105 0.41 6.36 -5.35
CA GLU A 105 0.66 7.76 -5.73
C GLU A 105 0.94 8.63 -4.50
N ALA A 106 0.17 8.45 -3.42
CA ALA A 106 0.37 9.24 -2.22
C ALA A 106 1.69 8.91 -1.50
N LEU A 107 2.12 7.65 -1.51
CA LEU A 107 3.42 7.26 -0.96
C LEU A 107 4.56 7.76 -1.86
N SER A 108 4.46 7.56 -3.18
CA SER A 108 5.50 7.94 -4.13
C SER A 108 5.71 9.46 -4.17
N SER A 109 4.63 10.24 -4.10
CA SER A 109 4.71 11.71 -4.05
C SER A 109 5.29 12.25 -2.74
N LYS A 110 5.08 11.54 -1.62
CA LYS A 110 5.57 11.95 -0.29
C LYS A 110 6.97 11.43 0.02
N LEU A 111 7.40 10.36 -0.66
CA LEU A 111 8.70 9.71 -0.49
C LEU A 111 9.41 9.59 -1.85
N PRO A 112 9.73 10.71 -2.52
CA PRO A 112 10.28 10.70 -3.88
C PRO A 112 11.67 10.06 -3.97
N GLU A 113 12.39 9.98 -2.85
CA GLU A 113 13.72 9.36 -2.76
C GLU A 113 13.66 7.84 -2.49
N SER A 114 12.47 7.32 -2.16
CA SER A 114 12.26 5.91 -1.83
C SER A 114 11.65 5.16 -3.02
N LYS A 115 12.16 3.96 -3.31
CA LYS A 115 11.48 3.05 -4.24
C LYS A 115 10.21 2.49 -3.58
N VAL A 116 9.03 2.88 -4.06
CA VAL A 116 7.74 2.29 -3.66
C VAL A 116 7.42 1.10 -4.57
N MET A 117 7.11 -0.05 -3.99
CA MET A 117 6.85 -1.30 -4.71
C MET A 117 5.70 -2.09 -4.11
N LEU A 118 5.16 -3.04 -4.89
CA LEU A 118 4.08 -3.93 -4.48
C LEU A 118 4.61 -5.32 -4.23
N MET A 119 4.17 -5.94 -3.14
CA MET A 119 4.50 -7.33 -2.80
C MET A 119 3.23 -8.11 -2.45
N PRO A 120 3.19 -9.42 -2.73
CA PRO A 120 2.16 -10.28 -2.18
C PRO A 120 2.38 -10.45 -0.68
N PRO A 121 1.36 -10.90 0.08
CA PRO A 121 1.56 -11.34 1.45
C PRO A 121 2.41 -12.61 1.47
N TRP A 122 3.03 -12.88 2.61
CA TRP A 122 3.79 -14.11 2.82
C TRP A 122 2.87 -15.35 2.67
N GLY A 123 3.32 -16.36 1.92
CA GLY A 123 2.61 -17.63 1.68
C GLY A 123 2.24 -17.88 0.20
N GLU A 124 2.40 -19.14 -0.26
CA GLU A 124 2.26 -19.54 -1.68
C GLU A 124 0.83 -19.37 -2.25
N ASP A 125 -0.21 -19.55 -1.42
CA ASP A 125 -1.62 -19.43 -1.84
C ASP A 125 -2.07 -17.99 -2.15
N ASN A 126 -1.27 -16.99 -1.79
CA ASN A 126 -1.65 -15.58 -1.87
C ASN A 126 -1.23 -14.89 -3.18
N GLN A 127 -0.40 -15.52 -4.02
CA GLN A 127 0.02 -14.94 -5.31
C GLN A 127 -1.11 -14.95 -6.36
N ILE A 128 -2.04 -15.92 -6.25
CA ILE A 128 -3.08 -16.16 -7.24
C ILE A 128 -4.15 -15.05 -7.23
N CYS A 129 -4.52 -14.52 -6.06
CA CYS A 129 -5.57 -13.50 -5.94
C CYS A 129 -5.16 -12.11 -6.45
N PHE A 130 -3.86 -11.82 -6.55
CA PHE A 130 -3.36 -10.51 -6.99
C PHE A 130 -3.32 -10.39 -8.52
N LEU A 131 -2.97 -11.47 -9.22
CA LEU A 131 -2.98 -11.49 -10.69
C LEU A 131 -4.40 -11.24 -11.23
N ASP A 132 -5.43 -11.67 -10.52
CA ASP A 132 -6.84 -11.40 -10.86
C ASP A 132 -7.24 -9.91 -10.73
N LEU A 133 -6.49 -9.09 -9.99
CA LEU A 133 -6.69 -7.64 -9.87
C LEU A 133 -6.04 -6.85 -11.01
N LEU A 134 -4.98 -7.38 -11.62
CA LEU A 134 -4.22 -6.73 -12.68
C LEU A 134 -4.56 -7.20 -14.11
N MET A 135 -5.19 -8.37 -14.29
CA MET A 135 -5.73 -8.86 -15.56
C MET A 135 -7.20 -8.49 -15.77
#